data_AF-A0A8B7W7K8-F1
#
_entry.id   AF-A0A8B7W7K8-F1
#
_cell.length_a   1.000
_cell.length_b   1.000
_cell.length_c   1.000
_cell.angle_alpha   90.00
_cell.angle_beta   90.00
_cell.angle_gamma   90.00
#
_symmetry.space_group_name_H-M   'P 1'
#
loop_
_entity.id
_entity.type
_entity.pdbx_description
1 polymer ?
#
loop_
_entity_poly.entity_id
_entity_poly.type
_entity_poly.pdbx_seq_one_letter_code
_entity_poly.pdbx_strand_id
1 'polypeptide(L)'
;MNTTCVTAIWPSSVNNVFLAYSVTLLVLGLLLNGLALWVFCCRMQQWTETRVYMTNLAVADLCLLCCLPFMLHSLSDTTDTPLCQLSQGIYLLNRYMSISLVTAIAVDRYMAVRHPLRARGLRSPRQAAAVCAALWVMVVSSLVVRWHLGLQDGGLCFRSSSRQHSSSIVVSLLGFYPPLAVLVFCSLQVVTALAQRPATDVGQAEATRKAAQMVWANLVVFVVCFLPLHVVLTVNFAMGLSSCATRITFGQALSVTSRLSDANCCLDAICYYYMAKEFQDASALGMSSRPKAHKSQDSQSLTLS
;
A
#
# COMPACT_ATOMS: atom_id res chain seq x y z
N MET A 1 1.07 -10.50 45.45
CA MET A 1 1.73 -9.73 44.36
C MET A 1 0.65 -9.35 43.37
N ASN A 2 0.26 -8.07 43.34
CA ASN A 2 -0.79 -7.55 42.45
C ASN A 2 -0.33 -7.68 40.98
N THR A 3 -0.90 -8.63 40.25
CA THR A 3 -0.51 -8.98 38.86
C THR A 3 -1.23 -8.14 37.79
N THR A 4 -2.02 -7.13 38.17
CA THR A 4 -2.77 -6.30 37.23
C THR A 4 -2.05 -4.96 37.01
N CYS A 5 -1.16 -4.92 36.01
CA CYS A 5 -0.73 -3.65 35.44
C CYS A 5 -1.94 -3.01 34.75
N VAL A 6 -2.51 -1.97 35.36
CA VAL A 6 -3.67 -1.25 34.80
C VAL A 6 -3.25 -0.62 33.48
N THR A 7 -3.98 -0.94 32.41
CA THR A 7 -3.75 -0.36 31.09
C THR A 7 -3.89 1.15 31.17
N ALA A 8 -2.94 1.89 30.60
CA ALA A 8 -3.03 3.34 30.56
C ALA A 8 -4.28 3.76 29.75
N ILE A 9 -5.26 4.31 30.45
CA ILE A 9 -6.44 4.89 29.83
C ILE A 9 -6.03 6.25 29.29
N TRP A 10 -6.05 6.39 27.97
CA TRP A 10 -5.80 7.68 27.33
C TRP A 10 -6.82 8.72 27.82
N PRO A 11 -6.41 9.99 28.02
CA PRO A 11 -7.34 11.07 28.28
C PRO A 11 -8.44 11.14 27.21
N SER A 12 -9.65 11.56 27.59
CA SER A 12 -10.78 11.66 26.66
C SER A 12 -10.47 12.53 25.43
N SER A 13 -9.65 13.57 25.60
CA SER A 13 -9.18 14.41 24.48
C SER A 13 -8.40 13.62 23.44
N VAL A 14 -7.51 12.73 23.86
CA VAL A 14 -6.70 11.89 22.97
C VAL A 14 -7.57 10.85 22.27
N ASN A 15 -8.54 10.25 22.97
CA ASN A 15 -9.51 9.34 22.35
C ASN A 15 -10.37 10.06 21.30
N ASN A 16 -10.79 11.30 21.56
CA ASN A 16 -11.53 12.11 20.60
C ASN A 16 -10.69 12.44 19.36
N VAL A 17 -9.41 12.77 19.53
CA VAL A 17 -8.47 12.98 18.42
C VAL A 17 -8.32 11.70 17.59
N PHE A 18 -8.16 10.56 18.25
CA PHE A 18 -8.06 9.27 17.59
C PHE A 18 -9.32 8.90 16.81
N LEU A 19 -10.50 9.14 17.38
CA LEU A 19 -11.76 8.92 16.70
C LEU A 19 -11.91 9.84 15.48
N ALA A 20 -11.64 11.15 15.64
CA ALA A 20 -11.69 12.12 14.55
C ALA A 20 -10.72 11.75 13.41
N TYR A 21 -9.52 11.31 13.76
CA TYR A 21 -8.54 10.80 12.80
C TYR A 21 -9.06 9.57 12.03
N SER A 22 -9.59 8.56 12.72
CA SER A 22 -10.15 7.37 12.08
C SER A 22 -11.34 7.69 11.18
N VAL A 23 -12.21 8.62 11.58
CA VAL A 23 -13.34 9.08 10.74
C VAL A 23 -12.83 9.84 9.51
N THR A 24 -11.77 10.64 9.66
CA THR A 24 -11.16 11.35 8.53
C THR A 24 -10.54 10.36 7.54
N LEU A 25 -9.80 9.37 8.02
CA LEU A 25 -9.27 8.28 7.18
C LEU A 25 -10.40 7.52 6.48
N LEU A 26 -11.50 7.23 7.18
CA LEU A 26 -12.66 6.56 6.60
C LEU A 26 -13.22 7.34 5.41
N VAL A 27 -13.57 8.61 5.63
CA VAL A 27 -14.20 9.46 4.61
C VAL A 27 -13.24 9.70 3.46
N LEU A 28 -12.02 10.17 3.76
CA LEU A 28 -11.03 10.50 2.74
C LEU A 28 -10.59 9.26 1.98
N GLY A 29 -10.34 8.16 2.67
CA GLY A 29 -9.92 6.89 2.09
C GLY A 29 -10.99 6.32 1.16
N LEU A 30 -12.28 6.32 1.55
CA LEU A 30 -13.36 5.83 0.69
C LEU A 30 -13.49 6.67 -0.58
N LEU A 31 -13.38 8.00 -0.45
CA LEU A 31 -13.43 8.91 -1.60
C LEU A 31 -12.24 8.70 -2.54
N LEU A 32 -11.01 8.69 -2.02
CA LEU A 32 -9.79 8.57 -2.83
C LEU A 32 -9.68 7.21 -3.50
N ASN A 33 -9.85 6.12 -2.75
CA ASN A 33 -9.75 4.76 -3.30
C ASN A 33 -10.93 4.41 -4.19
N GLY A 34 -12.14 4.86 -3.85
CA GLY A 34 -13.32 4.67 -4.68
C GLY A 34 -13.21 5.40 -6.02
N LEU A 35 -12.77 6.66 -5.99
CA LEU A 35 -12.51 7.43 -7.22
C LEU A 35 -11.39 6.80 -8.06
N ALA A 36 -10.29 6.38 -7.42
CA ALA A 36 -9.19 5.71 -8.10
C ALA A 36 -9.68 4.43 -8.78
N LEU A 37 -10.42 3.57 -8.07
CA LEU A 37 -10.98 2.34 -8.61
C LEU A 37 -11.94 2.61 -9.79
N TRP A 38 -12.79 3.64 -9.68
CA TRP A 38 -13.66 4.07 -10.79
C TRP A 38 -12.86 4.52 -12.02
N VAL A 39 -11.85 5.38 -11.84
CA VAL A 39 -10.98 5.83 -12.94
C VAL A 39 -10.24 4.64 -13.55
N PHE A 40 -9.69 3.77 -12.71
CA PHE A 40 -8.95 2.60 -13.17
C PHE A 40 -9.86 1.66 -13.91
N CYS A 41 -11.07 1.33 -13.43
CA CYS A 41 -11.93 0.36 -14.10
C CYS A 41 -12.65 0.93 -15.33
N CYS A 42 -13.10 2.18 -15.26
CA CYS A 42 -14.07 2.72 -16.22
C CYS A 42 -13.52 3.79 -17.17
N ARG A 43 -12.40 4.46 -16.85
CA ARG A 43 -11.84 5.54 -17.70
C ARG A 43 -10.59 5.13 -18.46
N MET A 44 -9.83 4.19 -17.93
CA MET A 44 -8.56 3.77 -18.53
C MET A 44 -8.80 2.67 -19.56
N GLN A 45 -8.49 2.93 -20.83
CA GLN A 45 -8.75 2.01 -21.93
C GLN A 45 -7.83 0.77 -21.92
N GLN A 46 -6.58 0.93 -21.46
CA GLN A 46 -5.55 -0.10 -21.53
C GLN A 46 -5.10 -0.55 -20.13
N TRP A 47 -5.07 -1.86 -19.91
CA TRP A 47 -4.53 -2.43 -18.68
C TRP A 47 -3.01 -2.47 -18.76
N THR A 48 -2.36 -1.86 -17.77
CA THR A 48 -0.90 -1.90 -17.56
C THR A 48 -0.60 -2.69 -16.29
N GLU A 49 0.64 -3.15 -16.12
CA GLU A 49 1.09 -3.87 -14.93
C GLU A 49 0.84 -3.03 -13.66
N THR A 50 1.22 -1.75 -13.71
CA THR A 50 1.03 -0.81 -12.61
C THR A 50 -0.43 -0.61 -12.25
N ARG A 51 -1.31 -0.50 -13.26
CA ARG A 51 -2.77 -0.41 -13.03
C ARG A 51 -3.29 -1.66 -12.31
N VAL A 52 -2.81 -2.85 -12.65
CA VAL A 52 -3.21 -4.09 -11.96
C VAL A 52 -2.82 -4.05 -10.48
N TYR A 53 -1.58 -3.69 -10.17
CA TYR A 53 -1.13 -3.57 -8.78
C TYR A 53 -1.90 -2.50 -7.99
N MET A 54 -2.11 -1.32 -8.59
CA MET A 54 -2.84 -0.22 -7.94
C MET A 54 -4.32 -0.54 -7.72
N THR A 55 -4.98 -1.24 -8.66
CA THR A 55 -6.34 -1.73 -8.47
C THR A 55 -6.43 -2.68 -7.28
N ASN A 56 -5.49 -3.62 -7.14
CA ASN A 56 -5.46 -4.54 -6.01
C ASN A 56 -5.20 -3.80 -4.68
N LEU A 57 -4.36 -2.77 -4.69
CA LEU A 57 -4.08 -1.92 -3.54
C LEU A 57 -5.34 -1.18 -3.10
N ALA A 58 -6.02 -0.50 -4.03
CA ALA A 58 -7.29 0.19 -3.76
C ALA A 58 -8.38 -0.75 -3.24
N VAL A 59 -8.45 -1.98 -3.76
CA VAL A 59 -9.38 -3.00 -3.25
C VAL A 59 -9.05 -3.38 -1.81
N ALA A 60 -7.77 -3.63 -1.49
CA ALA A 60 -7.35 -3.95 -0.13
C ALA A 60 -7.64 -2.80 0.84
N ASP A 61 -7.45 -1.54 0.43
CA ASP A 61 -7.75 -0.35 1.24
C ASP A 61 -9.25 -0.17 1.46
N LEU A 62 -10.07 -0.34 0.42
CA LEU A 62 -11.53 -0.30 0.54
C LEU A 62 -12.04 -1.40 1.49
N CYS A 63 -11.47 -2.61 1.44
CA CYS A 63 -11.82 -3.67 2.39
C CYS A 63 -11.53 -3.24 3.84
N LEU A 64 -10.36 -2.65 4.11
CA LEU A 64 -10.04 -2.11 5.45
C LEU A 64 -11.03 -1.01 5.86
N LEU A 65 -11.28 -0.04 4.99
CA LEU A 65 -12.13 1.11 5.28
C LEU A 65 -13.57 0.69 5.56
N CYS A 66 -14.12 -0.27 4.81
CA CYS A 66 -15.43 -0.84 5.09
C CYS A 66 -15.48 -1.57 6.45
N CYS A 67 -14.35 -2.10 6.92
CA CYS A 67 -14.27 -2.79 8.21
C CYS A 67 -13.98 -1.87 9.41
N LEU A 68 -13.48 -0.66 9.15
CA LEU A 68 -13.11 0.31 10.18
C LEU A 68 -14.27 0.71 11.12
N PRO A 69 -15.53 0.94 10.66
CA PRO A 69 -16.66 1.20 11.56
C PRO A 69 -16.94 0.06 12.53
N PHE A 70 -16.83 -1.19 12.07
CA PHE A 70 -17.03 -2.37 12.92
C PHE A 70 -15.90 -2.52 13.94
N MET A 71 -14.65 -2.20 13.56
CA MET A 71 -13.55 -2.10 14.51
C MET A 71 -13.82 -1.05 15.58
N LEU A 72 -14.23 0.15 15.19
CA LEU A 72 -14.52 1.24 16.13
C LEU A 72 -15.67 0.89 17.09
N HIS A 73 -16.71 0.21 16.59
CA HIS A 73 -17.80 -0.28 17.43
C HIS A 73 -17.32 -1.35 18.41
N SER A 74 -16.52 -2.31 17.94
CA SER A 74 -16.03 -3.40 18.79
C SER A 74 -15.03 -2.95 19.85
N LEU A 75 -14.41 -1.76 19.74
CA LEU A 75 -13.58 -1.19 20.82
C LEU A 75 -14.39 -0.81 22.06
N SER A 76 -15.71 -0.60 21.90
CA SER A 76 -16.64 -0.32 23.01
C SER A 76 -17.22 -1.58 23.65
N ASP A 77 -17.13 -2.71 22.96
CA ASP A 77 -17.64 -4.01 23.41
C ASP A 77 -16.53 -4.79 24.13
N THR A 78 -16.89 -5.47 25.23
CA THR A 78 -15.96 -6.28 26.03
C THR A 78 -16.13 -7.76 25.71
N THR A 79 -16.45 -8.10 24.47
CA THR A 79 -16.62 -9.49 24.03
C THR A 79 -15.87 -9.76 22.73
N ASP A 80 -15.21 -10.92 22.64
CA ASP A 80 -14.57 -11.39 21.41
C ASP A 80 -15.66 -11.87 20.43
N THR A 81 -16.26 -10.92 19.71
CA THR A 81 -17.25 -11.22 18.68
C THR A 81 -16.56 -11.72 17.41
N PRO A 82 -17.22 -12.60 16.62
CA PRO A 82 -16.68 -13.03 15.31
C PRO A 82 -16.45 -11.85 14.37
N LEU A 83 -17.25 -10.78 14.52
CA LEU A 83 -17.08 -9.53 13.77
C LEU A 83 -15.77 -8.82 14.12
N CYS A 84 -15.36 -8.81 15.39
CA CYS A 84 -14.08 -8.22 15.76
C CYS A 84 -12.90 -9.01 15.23
N GLN A 85 -12.96 -10.34 15.35
CA GLN A 85 -11.94 -11.25 14.85
C GLN A 85 -11.77 -11.13 13.33
N LEU A 86 -12.88 -11.07 12.59
CA LEU A 86 -12.88 -10.82 11.16
C LEU A 86 -12.27 -9.46 10.84
N SER A 87 -12.64 -8.41 11.58
CA SER A 87 -12.13 -7.06 11.36
C SER A 87 -10.62 -6.96 11.64
N GLN A 88 -10.12 -7.63 12.68
CA GLN A 88 -8.69 -7.77 12.95
C GLN A 88 -7.97 -8.54 11.83
N GLY A 89 -8.59 -9.59 11.29
CA GLY A 89 -8.08 -10.32 10.14
C GLY A 89 -7.93 -9.42 8.91
N ILE A 90 -8.96 -8.63 8.60
CA ILE A 90 -8.96 -7.68 7.48
C ILE A 90 -7.93 -6.56 7.70
N TYR A 91 -7.77 -6.09 8.93
CA TYR A 91 -6.73 -5.13 9.29
C TYR A 91 -5.32 -5.64 8.98
N LEU A 92 -5.01 -6.87 9.41
CA LEU A 92 -3.72 -7.50 9.11
C LEU A 92 -3.56 -7.82 7.62
N LEU A 93 -4.63 -8.25 6.96
CA LEU A 93 -4.67 -8.52 5.53
C LEU A 93 -4.30 -7.27 4.73
N ASN A 94 -4.94 -6.13 5.01
CA ASN A 94 -4.60 -4.87 4.37
C ASN A 94 -3.14 -4.51 4.60
N ARG A 95 -2.66 -4.53 5.86
CA ARG A 95 -1.26 -4.19 6.16
C ARG A 95 -0.26 -4.99 5.32
N TYR A 96 -0.37 -6.33 5.32
CA TYR A 96 0.59 -7.18 4.60
C TYR A 96 0.36 -7.18 3.10
N MET A 97 -0.88 -7.00 2.62
CA MET A 97 -1.13 -6.82 1.20
C MET A 97 -0.55 -5.51 0.68
N SER A 98 -0.74 -4.39 1.37
CA SER A 98 -0.18 -3.09 0.96
C SER A 98 1.35 -3.15 0.95
N ILE A 99 1.98 -3.73 1.98
CA ILE A 99 3.43 -3.95 2.01
C ILE A 99 3.90 -4.76 0.78
N SER A 100 3.21 -5.85 0.49
CA SER A 100 3.59 -6.76 -0.60
C SER A 100 3.37 -6.14 -1.98
N LEU A 101 2.27 -5.42 -2.18
CA LEU A 101 1.93 -4.75 -3.44
C LEU A 101 2.87 -3.58 -3.74
N VAL A 102 3.18 -2.74 -2.74
CA VAL A 102 4.15 -1.66 -2.89
C VAL A 102 5.53 -2.21 -3.26
N THR A 103 5.93 -3.33 -2.64
CA THR A 103 7.18 -4.04 -2.98
C THR A 103 7.13 -4.58 -4.40
N ALA A 104 6.03 -5.21 -4.83
CA ALA A 104 5.87 -5.71 -6.19
C ALA A 104 5.93 -4.58 -7.24
N ILE A 105 5.33 -3.42 -6.95
CA ILE A 105 5.42 -2.22 -7.79
C ILE A 105 6.87 -1.75 -7.92
N ALA A 106 7.64 -1.75 -6.82
CA ALA A 106 9.04 -1.36 -6.86
C ALA A 106 9.92 -2.35 -7.66
N VAL A 107 9.66 -3.65 -7.54
CA VAL A 107 10.32 -4.68 -8.36
C VAL A 107 9.96 -4.52 -9.84
N ASP A 108 8.69 -4.31 -10.16
CA ASP A 108 8.22 -4.05 -11.52
C ASP A 108 8.95 -2.86 -12.15
N ARG A 109 9.06 -1.74 -11.41
CA ARG A 109 9.77 -0.53 -11.83
C ARG A 109 11.28 -0.76 -11.98
N TYR A 110 11.89 -1.47 -11.03
CA TYR A 110 13.30 -1.85 -11.13
C TYR A 110 13.58 -2.66 -12.40
N MET A 111 12.76 -3.69 -12.67
CA MET A 111 12.90 -4.53 -13.88
C MET A 111 12.74 -3.71 -15.15
N ALA A 112 11.75 -2.80 -15.20
CA ALA A 112 11.53 -1.91 -16.33
C ALA A 112 12.74 -1.01 -16.65
N VAL A 113 13.40 -0.48 -15.62
CA VAL A 113 14.46 0.52 -15.75
C VAL A 113 15.84 -0.11 -15.99
N ARG A 114 16.18 -1.14 -15.22
CA ARG A 114 17.51 -1.77 -15.23
C ARG A 114 17.64 -2.92 -16.22
N HIS A 115 16.55 -3.63 -16.50
CA HIS A 115 16.56 -4.85 -17.30
C HIS A 115 15.51 -4.83 -18.43
N PRO A 116 15.51 -3.83 -19.32
CA PRO A 116 14.43 -3.60 -20.30
C PRO A 116 14.19 -4.81 -21.24
N LEU A 117 15.24 -5.53 -21.63
CA LEU A 117 15.12 -6.72 -22.49
C LEU A 117 14.42 -7.89 -21.77
N ARG A 118 14.72 -8.11 -20.48
CA ARG A 118 14.03 -9.13 -19.67
C ARG A 118 12.60 -8.69 -19.32
N ALA A 119 12.43 -7.40 -19.02
CA ALA A 119 11.15 -6.78 -18.76
C ALA A 119 10.15 -7.01 -19.90
N ARG A 120 10.60 -6.97 -21.16
CA ARG A 120 9.73 -7.22 -22.34
C ARG A 120 9.07 -8.61 -22.35
N GLY A 121 9.69 -9.63 -21.76
CA GLY A 121 9.11 -10.98 -21.67
C GLY A 121 8.46 -11.32 -20.32
N LEU A 122 8.88 -10.65 -19.24
CA LEU A 122 8.44 -10.93 -17.87
C LEU A 122 7.36 -9.97 -17.35
N ARG A 123 7.10 -8.87 -18.06
CA ARG A 123 6.07 -7.88 -17.68
C ARG A 123 4.93 -7.93 -18.68
N SER A 124 3.75 -8.19 -18.13
CA SER A 124 2.48 -8.06 -18.80
C SER A 124 1.39 -7.90 -17.74
N PRO A 125 0.24 -7.31 -18.06
CA PRO A 125 -0.89 -7.21 -17.13
C PRO A 125 -1.34 -8.58 -16.59
N ARG A 126 -1.22 -9.64 -17.40
CA ARG A 126 -1.53 -11.01 -16.98
C ARG A 126 -0.54 -11.53 -15.94
N GLN A 127 0.76 -11.30 -16.13
CA GLN A 127 1.79 -11.66 -15.15
C GLN A 127 1.62 -10.85 -13.85
N ALA A 128 1.32 -9.55 -13.94
CA ALA A 128 1.02 -8.72 -12.77
C ALA A 128 -0.22 -9.24 -12.01
N ALA A 129 -1.27 -9.67 -12.73
CA ALA A 129 -2.45 -10.28 -12.11
C ALA A 129 -2.12 -11.61 -11.42
N ALA A 130 -1.28 -12.45 -12.03
CA ALA A 130 -0.81 -13.69 -11.43
C ALA A 130 0.01 -13.42 -10.16
N VAL A 131 0.89 -12.40 -10.16
CA VAL A 131 1.62 -11.97 -8.97
C VAL A 131 0.65 -11.51 -7.88
N CYS A 132 -0.33 -10.65 -8.21
CA CYS A 132 -1.33 -10.20 -7.23
C CYS A 132 -2.12 -11.38 -6.64
N ALA A 133 -2.57 -12.34 -7.47
CA ALA A 133 -3.27 -13.52 -7.00
C ALA A 133 -2.39 -14.37 -6.05
N ALA A 134 -1.10 -14.55 -6.39
CA ALA A 134 -0.15 -15.25 -5.52
C ALA A 134 0.05 -14.52 -4.18
N LEU A 135 0.13 -13.19 -4.19
CA LEU A 135 0.23 -12.38 -2.97
C LEU A 135 -1.02 -12.52 -2.09
N TRP A 136 -2.23 -12.45 -2.68
CA TRP A 136 -3.48 -12.69 -1.95
C TRP A 136 -3.50 -14.06 -1.29
N VAL A 137 -3.17 -15.12 -2.04
CA VAL A 137 -3.11 -16.49 -1.50
C VAL A 137 -2.08 -16.58 -0.37
N MET A 138 -0.89 -16.01 -0.56
CA MET A 138 0.17 -16.01 0.45
C MET A 138 -0.27 -15.29 1.74
N VAL A 139 -0.80 -14.07 1.64
CA VAL A 139 -1.19 -13.29 2.81
C VAL A 139 -2.37 -13.94 3.51
N VAL A 140 -3.42 -14.32 2.79
CA VAL A 140 -4.59 -15.00 3.38
C VAL A 140 -4.20 -16.30 4.06
N SER A 141 -3.40 -17.15 3.40
CA SER A 141 -2.93 -18.41 4.01
C SER A 141 -2.10 -18.17 5.27
N SER A 142 -1.23 -17.16 5.28
CA SER A 142 -0.45 -16.80 6.48
C SER A 142 -1.33 -16.39 7.66
N LEU A 143 -2.42 -15.67 7.40
CA LEU A 143 -3.39 -15.25 8.42
C LEU A 143 -4.23 -16.42 8.92
N VAL A 144 -4.64 -17.32 8.02
CA VAL A 144 -5.36 -18.55 8.37
C VAL A 144 -4.48 -19.46 9.24
N VAL A 145 -3.19 -19.62 8.90
CA VAL A 145 -2.23 -20.38 9.73
C VAL A 145 -2.08 -19.72 11.10
N ARG A 146 -1.93 -18.38 11.15
CA ARG A 146 -1.85 -17.62 12.41
C ARG A 146 -3.10 -17.82 13.28
N TRP A 147 -4.27 -17.84 12.65
CA TRP A 147 -5.55 -18.10 13.28
C TRP A 147 -5.61 -19.49 13.90
N HIS A 148 -5.27 -20.54 13.14
CA HIS A 148 -5.29 -21.92 13.59
C HIS A 148 -4.25 -22.23 14.67
N LEU A 149 -3.07 -21.61 14.61
CA LEU A 149 -2.02 -21.77 15.62
C LEU A 149 -2.33 -21.04 16.94
N GLY A 150 -3.47 -20.34 17.05
CA GLY A 150 -3.81 -19.57 18.24
C GLY A 150 -2.84 -18.42 18.50
N LEU A 151 -2.07 -18.00 17.49
CA LEU A 151 -1.14 -16.86 17.53
C LEU A 151 -1.88 -15.51 17.39
N GLN A 152 -3.14 -15.49 17.82
CA GLN A 152 -3.92 -14.29 17.98
C GLN A 152 -3.32 -13.54 19.17
N ASP A 153 -2.99 -12.26 19.00
CA ASP A 153 -2.62 -11.43 20.13
C ASP A 153 -3.86 -11.40 21.04
N GLY A 154 -3.73 -11.94 22.26
CA GLY A 154 -4.81 -12.59 23.03
C GLY A 154 -6.15 -11.84 23.20
N GLY A 155 -7.15 -12.55 23.73
CA GLY A 155 -8.56 -12.13 23.76
C GLY A 155 -8.88 -10.76 24.40
N LEU A 156 -10.01 -10.22 23.91
CA LEU A 156 -10.64 -8.89 23.98
C LEU A 156 -10.05 -7.88 22.97
N CYS A 157 -10.17 -8.28 21.72
CA CYS A 157 -9.81 -7.67 20.43
C CYS A 157 -9.19 -6.25 20.41
N PHE A 158 -7.99 -6.13 19.82
CA PHE A 158 -7.05 -4.99 19.82
C PHE A 158 -6.54 -4.50 21.20
N ARG A 159 -7.20 -4.86 22.31
CA ARG A 159 -6.93 -4.28 23.63
C ARG A 159 -5.93 -5.08 24.47
N SER A 160 -5.70 -6.36 24.16
CA SER A 160 -4.80 -7.21 24.94
C SER A 160 -3.37 -7.24 24.37
N SER A 161 -2.63 -6.14 24.56
CA SER A 161 -1.17 -6.13 24.35
C SER A 161 -0.41 -7.00 25.39
N SER A 162 -1.12 -7.57 26.37
CA SER A 162 -0.54 -8.37 27.46
C SER A 162 -0.10 -9.78 27.06
N ARG A 163 -0.60 -10.30 25.91
CA ARG A 163 -0.33 -11.66 25.40
C ARG A 163 0.10 -11.64 23.93
N GLN A 164 1.07 -10.78 23.60
CA GLN A 164 1.77 -10.92 22.32
C GLN A 164 2.77 -12.06 22.42
N HIS A 165 2.45 -13.18 21.79
CA HIS A 165 3.39 -14.31 21.69
C HIS A 165 4.62 -13.89 20.87
N SER A 166 5.81 -14.23 21.33
CA SER A 166 7.07 -13.97 20.62
C SER A 166 7.01 -14.41 19.15
N SER A 167 6.33 -15.53 18.86
CA SER A 167 6.12 -16.04 17.50
C SER A 167 5.28 -15.12 16.61
N SER A 168 4.27 -14.44 17.17
CA SER A 168 3.42 -13.47 16.45
C SER A 168 4.23 -12.25 16.00
N ILE A 169 5.13 -11.78 16.88
CA ILE A 169 6.04 -10.68 16.55
C ILE A 169 7.02 -11.13 15.46
N VAL A 170 7.65 -12.30 15.60
CA VAL A 170 8.59 -12.82 14.59
C VAL A 170 7.94 -12.93 13.21
N VAL A 171 6.72 -13.49 13.11
CA VAL A 171 5.98 -13.55 11.83
C VAL A 171 5.75 -12.16 11.26
N SER A 172 5.42 -11.18 12.11
CA SER A 172 5.21 -9.80 11.68
C SER A 172 6.50 -9.13 11.19
N LEU A 173 7.64 -9.39 11.85
CA LEU A 173 8.95 -8.88 11.43
C LEU A 173 9.42 -9.53 10.11
N LEU A 174 9.19 -10.84 9.94
CA LEU A 174 9.46 -11.55 8.69
C LEU A 174 8.55 -11.09 7.54
N GLY A 175 7.33 -10.66 7.85
CA GLY A 175 6.42 -10.05 6.88
C GLY A 175 6.80 -8.63 6.47
N PHE A 176 7.78 -7.99 7.13
CA PHE A 176 8.12 -6.57 6.91
C PHE A 176 9.55 -6.32 6.45
N TYR A 177 10.56 -6.89 7.12
CA TYR A 177 11.96 -6.57 6.82
C TYR A 177 12.44 -7.06 5.45
N PRO A 178 12.10 -8.28 4.99
CA PRO A 178 12.45 -8.70 3.63
C PRO A 178 11.79 -7.82 2.55
N PRO A 179 10.47 -7.51 2.60
CA PRO A 179 9.87 -6.52 1.70
C PRO A 179 10.54 -5.15 1.75
N LEU A 180 10.86 -4.63 2.95
CA LEU A 180 11.58 -3.37 3.10
C LEU A 180 12.96 -3.42 2.41
N ALA A 181 13.74 -4.48 2.60
CA ALA A 181 15.04 -4.62 1.99
C ALA A 181 14.95 -4.63 0.45
N VAL A 182 13.98 -5.38 -0.10
CA VAL A 182 13.71 -5.40 -1.54
C VAL A 182 13.28 -4.02 -2.03
N LEU A 183 12.35 -3.36 -1.33
CA LEU A 183 11.85 -2.04 -1.68
C LEU A 183 12.97 -0.99 -1.72
N VAL A 184 13.81 -0.95 -0.68
CA VAL A 184 14.97 -0.03 -0.61
C VAL A 184 15.96 -0.32 -1.72
N PHE A 185 16.32 -1.59 -1.92
CA PHE A 185 17.23 -1.99 -2.99
C PHE A 185 16.70 -1.57 -4.37
N CYS A 186 15.47 -1.94 -4.70
CA CYS A 186 14.84 -1.61 -5.97
C CYS A 186 14.78 -0.09 -6.19
N SER A 187 14.40 0.67 -5.15
CA SER A 187 14.30 2.13 -5.22
C SER A 187 15.66 2.79 -5.48
N LEU A 188 16.71 2.38 -4.75
CA LEU A 188 18.07 2.89 -4.97
C LEU A 188 18.57 2.55 -6.38
N GLN A 189 18.30 1.33 -6.87
CA GLN A 189 18.72 0.91 -8.20
C GLN A 189 17.99 1.67 -9.32
N VAL A 190 16.71 1.98 -9.13
CA VAL A 190 15.97 2.84 -10.05
C VAL A 190 16.61 4.23 -10.03
N VAL A 191 16.69 4.89 -8.87
CA VAL A 191 17.24 6.27 -8.78
C VAL A 191 18.64 6.38 -9.38
N THR A 192 19.54 5.45 -9.06
CA THR A 192 20.91 5.45 -9.61
C THR A 192 20.94 5.23 -11.11
N ALA A 193 20.15 4.29 -11.64
CA ALA A 193 20.06 4.07 -13.08
C ALA A 193 19.55 5.30 -13.82
N LEU A 194 18.66 6.07 -13.20
CA LEU A 194 18.07 7.26 -13.82
C LEU A 194 19.00 8.47 -13.76
N ALA A 195 19.76 8.62 -12.68
CA ALA A 195 20.79 9.64 -12.56
C ALA A 195 21.93 9.46 -13.59
N GLN A 196 22.17 8.22 -14.04
CA GLN A 196 23.24 7.88 -14.98
C GLN A 196 22.84 7.98 -16.46
N ARG A 197 21.57 8.22 -16.80
CA ARG A 197 21.12 8.28 -18.21
C ARG A 197 21.53 9.62 -18.85
N PRO A 198 22.22 9.62 -20.02
CA PRO A 198 22.49 10.83 -20.78
C PRO A 198 21.18 11.52 -21.17
N ALA A 199 21.13 12.85 -21.06
CA ALA A 199 19.97 13.67 -21.43
C ALA A 199 19.86 13.82 -22.96
N THR A 200 19.80 12.72 -23.69
CA THR A 200 19.77 12.71 -25.17
C THR A 200 18.36 12.87 -25.74
N ASP A 201 17.31 12.67 -24.95
CA ASP A 201 15.92 12.96 -25.31
C ASP A 201 15.13 13.47 -24.10
N VAL A 202 14.70 14.73 -24.15
CA VAL A 202 14.02 15.44 -23.05
C VAL A 202 12.69 14.77 -22.69
N GLY A 203 11.96 14.23 -23.68
CA GLY A 203 10.65 13.58 -23.46
C GLY A 203 10.77 12.25 -22.73
N GLN A 204 11.75 11.43 -23.12
CA GLN A 204 12.02 10.15 -22.46
C GLN A 204 12.60 10.35 -21.05
N ALA A 205 13.43 11.38 -20.84
CA ALA A 205 13.99 11.74 -19.54
C ALA A 205 12.88 12.18 -18.55
N GLU A 206 11.87 12.91 -19.01
CA GLU A 206 10.77 13.36 -18.16
C GLU A 206 9.82 12.22 -17.73
N ALA A 207 9.43 11.33 -18.64
CA ALA A 207 8.66 10.14 -18.30
C ALA A 207 9.41 9.26 -17.28
N THR A 208 10.73 9.16 -17.46
CA THR A 208 11.61 8.43 -16.56
C THR A 208 11.73 9.10 -15.18
N ARG A 209 11.80 10.44 -15.12
CA ARG A 209 11.78 11.21 -13.87
C ARG A 209 10.48 11.03 -13.10
N LYS A 210 9.34 11.01 -13.79
CA LYS A 210 8.01 10.77 -13.18
C LYS A 210 7.93 9.37 -12.56
N ALA A 211 8.42 8.35 -13.26
CA ALA A 211 8.51 7.00 -12.71
C ALA A 211 9.43 6.93 -11.46
N ALA A 212 10.53 7.70 -11.44
CA ALA A 212 11.39 7.84 -10.26
C ALA A 212 10.68 8.49 -9.08
N GLN A 213 9.93 9.57 -9.34
CA GLN A 213 9.16 10.29 -8.32
C GLN A 213 8.10 9.40 -7.70
N MET A 214 7.43 8.58 -8.52
CA MET A 214 6.49 7.58 -8.02
C MET A 214 7.19 6.56 -7.11
N VAL A 215 8.32 5.99 -7.53
CA VAL A 215 9.08 5.01 -6.71
C VAL A 215 9.54 5.63 -5.38
N TRP A 216 10.03 6.87 -5.42
CA TRP A 216 10.49 7.58 -4.23
C TRP A 216 9.34 7.96 -3.29
N ALA A 217 8.21 8.41 -3.84
CA ALA A 217 7.00 8.66 -3.06
C ALA A 217 6.52 7.39 -2.35
N ASN A 218 6.48 6.25 -3.06
CA ASN A 218 6.09 4.97 -2.49
C ASN A 218 7.04 4.53 -1.36
N LEU A 219 8.35 4.72 -1.52
CA LEU A 219 9.33 4.43 -0.48
C LEU A 219 9.09 5.29 0.77
N VAL A 220 8.86 6.59 0.59
CA VAL A 220 8.62 7.51 1.73
C VAL A 220 7.33 7.14 2.45
N VAL A 221 6.23 6.91 1.72
CA VAL A 221 4.95 6.49 2.32
C VAL A 221 5.13 5.19 3.08
N PHE A 222 5.79 4.19 2.48
CA PHE A 222 6.05 2.91 3.14
C PHE A 222 6.85 3.07 4.44
N VAL A 223 7.95 3.84 4.39
CA VAL A 223 8.81 4.06 5.55
C VAL A 223 8.05 4.82 6.63
N VAL A 224 7.33 5.89 6.31
CA VAL A 224 6.59 6.68 7.29
C VAL A 224 5.44 5.87 7.92
N CYS A 225 4.69 5.11 7.13
CA CYS A 225 3.53 4.37 7.60
C CYS A 225 3.92 3.10 8.38
N PHE A 226 4.84 2.30 7.85
CA PHE A 226 5.06 0.94 8.37
C PHE A 226 6.31 0.80 9.24
N LEU A 227 7.41 1.53 8.98
CA LEU A 227 8.65 1.35 9.74
C LEU A 227 8.49 1.64 11.24
N PRO A 228 7.82 2.73 11.68
CA PRO A 228 7.72 3.05 13.11
C PRO A 228 7.10 1.91 13.91
N LEU A 229 6.04 1.28 13.38
CA LEU A 229 5.38 0.17 14.04
C LEU A 229 6.30 -1.05 14.19
N HIS A 230 7.00 -1.42 13.11
CA HIS A 230 7.87 -2.59 13.14
C HIS A 230 9.12 -2.36 13.98
N VAL A 231 9.61 -1.11 14.06
CA VAL A 231 10.66 -0.73 15.02
C VAL A 231 10.17 -0.93 16.45
N VAL A 232 8.98 -0.45 16.81
CA VAL A 232 8.40 -0.68 18.15
C VAL A 232 8.26 -2.17 18.46
N LEU A 233 7.77 -2.98 17.51
CA LEU A 233 7.68 -4.43 17.64
C LEU A 233 9.06 -5.10 17.82
N THR A 234 10.07 -4.64 17.08
CA THR A 234 11.46 -5.15 17.18
C THR A 234 12.06 -4.85 18.56
N VAL A 235 11.88 -3.61 19.02
CA VAL A 235 12.38 -3.15 20.31
C VAL A 235 11.67 -3.89 21.46
N ASN A 236 10.36 -4.12 21.33
CA ASN A 236 9.57 -4.93 22.26
C ASN A 236 10.05 -6.39 22.31
N PHE A 237 10.34 -6.99 21.16
CA PHE A 237 10.88 -8.36 21.08
C PHE A 237 12.29 -8.47 21.70
N ALA A 238 13.15 -7.49 21.46
CA ALA A 238 14.54 -7.51 21.94
C ALA A 238 14.67 -7.24 23.45
N MET A 239 13.91 -6.29 24.00
CA MET A 239 14.02 -5.90 25.41
C MET A 239 13.08 -6.67 26.33
N GLY A 240 12.01 -7.26 25.80
CA GLY A 240 10.96 -7.90 26.59
C GLY A 240 10.17 -6.92 27.47
N LEU A 241 9.07 -7.42 28.04
CA LEU A 241 8.11 -6.62 28.83
C LEU A 241 8.32 -6.85 30.34
N SER A 242 9.49 -6.43 30.84
CA SER A 242 9.97 -6.72 32.21
C SER A 242 9.31 -5.87 33.30
N SER A 243 8.90 -4.62 33.01
CA SER A 243 8.25 -3.73 33.97
C SER A 243 6.86 -3.26 33.51
N CYS A 244 6.00 -2.86 34.45
CA CYS A 244 4.69 -2.30 34.13
C CYS A 244 4.79 -0.98 33.37
N ALA A 245 5.76 -0.12 33.70
CA ALA A 245 6.04 1.10 32.95
C ALA A 245 6.39 0.79 31.48
N THR A 246 7.28 -0.18 31.26
CA THR A 246 7.67 -0.64 29.92
C THR A 246 6.47 -1.17 29.13
N ARG A 247 5.59 -1.97 29.76
CA ARG A 247 4.34 -2.46 29.15
C ARG A 247 3.41 -1.34 28.71
N ILE A 248 3.23 -0.32 29.55
CA ILE A 248 2.40 0.85 29.25
C ILE A 248 3.00 1.63 28.08
N THR A 249 4.30 1.95 28.14
CA THR A 249 4.99 2.70 27.08
C THR A 249 4.91 1.99 25.74
N PHE A 250 5.14 0.67 25.70
CA PHE A 250 5.01 -0.10 24.46
C PHE A 250 3.59 -0.16 23.94
N GLY A 251 2.59 -0.36 24.80
CA GLY A 251 1.19 -0.36 24.39
C GLY A 251 0.76 0.98 23.78
N GLN A 252 1.22 2.10 24.37
CA GLN A 252 1.00 3.44 23.83
C GLN A 252 1.72 3.66 22.49
N ALA A 253 2.99 3.28 22.40
CA ALA A 253 3.79 3.38 21.18
C ALA A 253 3.14 2.58 20.04
N LEU A 254 2.75 1.32 20.29
CA LEU A 254 2.05 0.47 19.32
C LEU A 254 0.72 1.08 18.88
N SER A 255 -0.04 1.69 19.79
CA SER A 255 -1.30 2.37 19.45
C SER A 255 -1.08 3.55 18.52
N VAL A 256 -0.06 4.38 18.78
CA VAL A 256 0.28 5.55 17.94
C VAL A 256 0.82 5.11 16.59
N THR A 257 1.79 4.19 16.56
CA THR A 257 2.41 3.73 15.32
C THR A 257 1.46 2.90 14.46
N SER A 258 0.49 2.20 15.06
CA SER A 258 -0.57 1.52 14.30
C SER A 258 -1.46 2.53 13.58
N ARG A 259 -1.86 3.63 14.24
CA ARG A 259 -2.62 4.70 13.56
C ARG A 259 -1.84 5.38 12.45
N LEU A 260 -0.53 5.54 12.63
CA LEU A 260 0.34 6.04 11.56
C LEU A 260 0.37 5.07 10.37
N SER A 261 0.42 3.76 10.62
CA SER A 261 0.28 2.73 9.59
C SER A 261 -1.07 2.79 8.88
N ASP A 262 -2.15 3.15 9.56
CA ASP A 262 -3.49 3.28 8.97
C ASP A 262 -3.56 4.42 7.95
N ALA A 263 -2.68 5.43 8.04
CA ALA A 263 -2.60 6.52 7.05
C ALA A 263 -2.28 6.02 5.64
N ASN A 264 -1.69 4.82 5.52
CA ASN A 264 -1.31 4.22 4.25
C ASN A 264 -2.48 4.21 3.25
N CYS A 265 -3.67 3.83 3.70
CA CYS A 265 -4.86 3.73 2.84
C CYS A 265 -5.25 5.06 2.16
N CYS A 266 -4.85 6.21 2.72
CA CYS A 266 -5.05 7.52 2.11
C CYS A 266 -3.83 7.98 1.31
N LEU A 267 -2.62 7.69 1.81
CA LEU A 267 -1.37 8.10 1.18
C LEU A 267 -1.09 7.36 -0.14
N ASP A 268 -1.70 6.19 -0.35
CA ASP A 268 -1.69 5.48 -1.63
C ASP A 268 -2.32 6.30 -2.78
N ALA A 269 -3.11 7.34 -2.48
CA ALA A 269 -3.59 8.30 -3.48
C ALA A 269 -2.46 9.08 -4.17
N ILE A 270 -1.30 9.24 -3.53
CA ILE A 270 -0.11 9.84 -4.16
C ILE A 270 0.33 8.96 -5.34
N CYS A 271 0.34 7.63 -5.16
CA CYS A 271 0.63 6.66 -6.22
C CYS A 271 -0.37 6.82 -7.38
N TYR A 272 -1.66 6.93 -7.05
CA TYR A 272 -2.73 7.05 -8.04
C TYR A 272 -2.61 8.33 -8.86
N TYR A 273 -2.23 9.45 -8.23
CA TYR A 273 -1.99 10.72 -8.92
C TYR A 273 -0.90 10.58 -9.98
N TYR A 274 0.25 10.00 -9.64
CA TYR A 274 1.34 9.80 -10.60
C TYR A 274 0.92 8.90 -11.76
N MET A 275 0.16 7.84 -11.49
CA MET A 275 -0.35 6.95 -12.54
C MET A 275 -1.38 7.64 -13.45
N ALA A 276 -2.31 8.41 -12.88
CA ALA A 276 -3.29 9.17 -13.66
C ALA A 276 -2.61 10.19 -14.57
N LYS A 277 -1.54 10.85 -14.08
CA LYS A 277 -0.73 11.77 -14.86
C LYS A 277 0.01 11.08 -16.00
N GLU A 278 0.64 9.92 -15.75
CA GLU A 278 1.27 9.11 -16.80
C GLU A 278 0.28 8.76 -17.92
N PHE A 279 -0.96 8.39 -17.57
CA PHE A 279 -1.99 8.07 -18.56
C PHE A 279 -2.47 9.29 -19.37
N GLN A 280 -2.64 10.44 -18.71
CA GLN A 280 -3.02 11.68 -19.39
C GLN A 280 -1.95 12.12 -20.40
N ASP A 281 -0.68 12.06 -20.01
CA ASP A 281 0.45 12.40 -20.87
C ASP A 281 0.54 11.46 -22.08
N ALA A 282 0.38 10.14 -21.87
CA ALA A 282 0.36 9.16 -22.95
C ALA A 282 -0.80 9.36 -23.94
N SER A 283 -1.98 9.71 -23.42
CA SER A 283 -3.16 9.99 -24.25
C SER A 283 -3.00 11.27 -25.09
N ALA A 284 -2.38 12.32 -24.51
CA ALA A 284 -2.08 13.57 -25.22
C ALA A 284 -1.09 13.36 -26.38
N LEU A 285 -0.05 12.55 -26.17
CA LEU A 285 0.92 12.19 -27.21
C LEU A 285 0.26 11.40 -28.36
N GLY A 286 -0.64 10.47 -28.05
CA GLY A 286 -1.39 9.70 -29.06
C GLY A 286 -2.37 10.54 -29.90
N MET A 287 -2.85 11.67 -29.37
CA MET A 287 -3.67 12.62 -30.13
C MET A 287 -2.84 13.52 -31.06
N SER A 288 -1.59 13.81 -30.70
CA SER A 288 -0.67 14.63 -31.53
C SER A 288 -0.13 13.89 -32.76
N SER A 289 -0.12 12.55 -32.76
CA SER A 289 0.46 11.73 -33.83
C SER A 289 -0.53 11.30 -34.92
N ARG A 290 -1.77 11.81 -34.93
CA ARG A 290 -2.73 11.49 -35.99
C ARG A 290 -2.36 12.31 -37.24
N PRO A 291 -1.93 11.70 -38.36
CA PRO A 291 -1.59 12.46 -39.56
C PRO A 291 -2.85 13.20 -40.01
N LYS A 292 -2.76 14.53 -40.19
CA LYS A 292 -3.76 15.28 -40.93
C LYS A 292 -3.88 14.61 -42.30
N ALA A 293 -5.01 13.96 -42.56
CA ALA A 293 -5.32 13.44 -43.88
C ALA A 293 -5.19 14.60 -44.87
N HIS A 294 -4.22 14.49 -45.76
CA HIS A 294 -3.98 15.43 -46.84
C HIS A 294 -5.22 15.39 -47.75
N LYS A 295 -6.12 16.36 -47.61
CA LYS A 295 -7.08 16.66 -48.67
C LYS A 295 -6.26 17.23 -49.82
N SER A 296 -5.90 16.37 -50.77
CA SER A 296 -5.51 16.82 -52.11
C SER A 296 -6.79 17.31 -52.78
N GLN A 297 -6.96 18.63 -52.82
CA GLN A 297 -7.80 19.26 -53.83
C GLN A 297 -7.03 19.17 -55.13
N ASP A 298 -7.46 18.28 -56.02
CA ASP A 298 -7.32 18.50 -57.45
C ASP A 298 -8.62 18.07 -58.11
N SER A 299 -9.40 19.06 -58.50
CA SER A 299 -10.52 18.91 -59.41
C SER A 299 -10.39 20.00 -60.45
N GLN A 300 -10.51 19.55 -61.70
CA GLN A 300 -10.87 20.30 -62.90
C GLN A 300 -9.74 21.04 -63.64
N SER A 301 -9.22 20.37 -64.66
CA SER A 301 -9.30 20.91 -66.02
C SER A 301 -9.21 19.78 -67.04
N LEU A 302 -9.91 19.96 -68.18
CA LEU A 302 -9.88 19.19 -69.44
C LEU A 302 -10.99 18.14 -69.63
N THR A 303 -12.20 18.65 -69.87
CA THR A 303 -12.99 18.24 -71.04
C THR A 303 -13.24 19.48 -71.92
N LEU A 304 -13.26 19.26 -73.25
CA LEU A 304 -13.47 20.20 -74.38
C LEU A 304 -12.22 20.87 -74.97
N SER A 305 -11.55 20.17 -75.88
CA SER A 305 -11.50 20.47 -77.33
C SER A 305 -10.70 19.40 -78.06
#